data_AF-A0A087BES3-F1
#
_entry.id   AF-A0A087BES3-F1
#
_cell.length_a   1.000
_cell.length_b   1.000
_cell.length_c   1.000
_cell.angle_alpha   90.00
_cell.angle_beta   90.00
_cell.angle_gamma   90.00
#
_symmetry.space_group_name_H-M   'P 1'
#
loop_
_entity.id
_entity.type
_entity.pdbx_description
1 polymer ?
#
loop_
_entity_poly.entity_id
_entity_poly.type
_entity_poly.pdbx_seq_one_letter_code
_entity_poly.pdbx_strand_id
1 'polypeptide(L)'
;MTGRFAPSPTGRMHMGNAYAMLAAWLSARARGDRMVLRIEDIDTPRVRKDADRWIMDDLAWLGLDWDGDPVYQSQRHALYADALEVLSEAGMVFPCFCSRAEIRAASAPQEGDGYVLYPGTCRRLMQDRPDAVAVLLDAGEQHSWRLALPEAGDDLGYESFGDRVYGWQRFDLGRDVGDSILVRADGLFAYQLAVTVDDLLGGIDDVVRGRDLLRSTALQMRIRDVLVARGFLDRHADVVRAEANRTQSAALPQDDLSIEEWDVPLASASHPAYAHIPLIDNAQGKRLAKRSYSLDLGKLREAGVRPEQIVGYCAALLGLDVPGVVRDGDGRIDPMDERFRPEPMSAEDVLELFSWDAVRSARYDKALPDDLAARFISARE
;
A
#
# COMPACT_ATOMS: atom_id res chain seq x y z
N MET A 1 7.18 -4.81 -16.53
CA MET A 1 6.30 -4.33 -15.45
C MET A 1 6.95 -3.12 -14.77
N THR A 2 6.22 -2.46 -13.87
CA THR A 2 6.60 -1.28 -13.10
C THR A 2 6.08 -1.44 -11.68
N GLY A 3 7.00 -1.70 -10.76
CA GLY A 3 6.76 -1.67 -9.33
C GLY A 3 6.81 -0.26 -8.76
N ARG A 4 6.33 -0.08 -7.54
CA ARG A 4 6.50 1.17 -6.79
C ARG A 4 6.61 0.98 -5.28
N PHE A 5 7.35 1.90 -4.66
CA PHE A 5 7.31 2.15 -3.24
C PHE A 5 6.69 3.52 -2.96
N ALA A 6 5.67 3.55 -2.11
CA ALA A 6 4.85 4.73 -1.89
C ALA A 6 4.79 5.15 -0.39
N PRO A 7 5.88 5.69 0.19
CA PRO A 7 5.90 6.06 1.60
C PRO A 7 5.30 7.45 1.85
N SER A 8 4.56 7.60 2.95
CA SER A 8 4.14 8.93 3.44
C SER A 8 5.26 9.59 4.27
N PRO A 9 5.67 10.84 3.98
CA PRO A 9 6.83 11.50 4.60
C PRO A 9 6.49 12.12 5.96
N THR A 10 6.14 11.28 6.94
CA THR A 10 5.80 11.74 8.30
C THR A 10 6.93 11.52 9.32
N GLY A 11 8.14 11.24 8.83
CA GLY A 11 9.34 10.88 9.61
C GLY A 11 10.31 10.03 8.79
N ARG A 12 11.40 9.57 9.43
CA ARG A 12 12.32 8.57 8.87
C ARG A 12 11.61 7.24 8.63
N MET A 13 12.23 6.37 7.82
CA MET A 13 11.76 5.00 7.65
C MET A 13 11.90 4.22 8.96
N HIS A 14 11.03 3.23 9.14
CA HIS A 14 11.17 2.21 10.17
C HIS A 14 11.32 0.82 9.54
N MET A 15 11.58 -0.21 10.35
CA MET A 15 11.75 -1.59 9.90
C MET A 15 10.61 -2.08 8.96
N GLY A 16 9.35 -1.82 9.30
CA GLY A 16 8.22 -2.12 8.41
C GLY A 16 8.25 -1.42 7.04
N ASN A 17 8.82 -0.22 6.92
CA ASN A 17 9.03 0.44 5.62
C ASN A 17 10.14 -0.26 4.82
N ALA A 18 11.25 -0.59 5.47
CA ALA A 18 12.35 -1.33 4.83
C ALA A 18 11.88 -2.70 4.34
N TYR A 19 11.10 -3.42 5.16
CA TYR A 19 10.49 -4.70 4.81
C TYR A 19 9.58 -4.62 3.58
N ALA A 20 8.67 -3.63 3.56
CA ALA A 20 7.77 -3.44 2.43
C ALA A 20 8.50 -2.98 1.16
N MET A 21 9.48 -2.09 1.29
CA MET A 21 10.33 -1.67 0.17
C MET A 21 11.11 -2.85 -0.39
N LEU A 22 11.80 -3.63 0.47
CA LEU A 22 12.59 -4.77 0.03
C LEU A 22 11.73 -5.76 -0.76
N ALA A 23 10.54 -6.12 -0.28
CA ALA A 23 9.64 -7.02 -1.00
C ALA A 23 9.22 -6.47 -2.38
N ALA A 24 8.90 -5.18 -2.45
CA ALA A 24 8.57 -4.53 -3.72
C ALA A 24 9.77 -4.50 -4.67
N TRP A 25 10.95 -4.18 -4.13
CA TRP A 25 12.20 -4.06 -4.87
C TRP A 25 12.63 -5.40 -5.44
N LEU A 26 12.62 -6.46 -4.64
CA LEU A 26 12.91 -7.82 -5.09
C LEU A 26 11.93 -8.28 -6.17
N SER A 27 10.64 -7.98 -6.01
CA SER A 27 9.64 -8.30 -7.04
C SER A 27 10.00 -7.66 -8.38
N ALA A 28 10.28 -6.36 -8.40
CA ALA A 28 10.62 -5.67 -9.64
C ALA A 28 11.98 -6.12 -10.20
N ARG A 29 13.04 -6.03 -9.39
CA ARG A 29 14.41 -6.24 -9.84
C ARG A 29 14.72 -7.67 -10.23
N ALA A 30 14.03 -8.68 -9.68
CA ALA A 30 14.24 -10.08 -10.06
C ALA A 30 13.83 -10.36 -11.51
N ARG A 31 13.04 -9.46 -12.12
CA ARG A 31 12.62 -9.51 -13.53
C ARG A 31 13.28 -8.41 -14.38
N GLY A 32 14.23 -7.66 -13.81
CA GLY A 32 14.77 -6.45 -14.44
C GLY A 32 13.74 -5.34 -14.64
N ASP A 33 12.61 -5.39 -13.91
CA ASP A 33 11.54 -4.41 -14.02
C ASP A 33 11.87 -3.11 -13.28
N ARG A 34 11.12 -2.07 -13.61
CA ARG A 34 11.27 -0.72 -13.04
C ARG A 34 10.71 -0.65 -11.61
N MET A 35 11.31 0.21 -10.80
CA MET A 35 10.87 0.54 -9.44
C MET A 35 10.70 2.05 -9.32
N VAL A 36 9.49 2.53 -9.05
CA VAL A 36 9.20 3.96 -8.89
C VAL A 36 9.11 4.34 -7.42
N LEU A 37 9.68 5.49 -7.03
CA LEU A 37 9.45 6.10 -5.73
C LEU A 37 8.35 7.17 -5.81
N ARG A 38 7.29 7.02 -5.03
CA ARG A 38 6.21 8.02 -4.91
C ARG A 38 6.04 8.50 -3.47
N ILE A 39 6.32 9.75 -3.19
CA ILE A 39 6.12 10.37 -1.89
C ILE A 39 4.63 10.69 -1.70
N GLU A 40 3.98 10.02 -0.74
CA GLU A 40 2.57 10.20 -0.41
C GLU A 40 2.38 11.36 0.60
N ASP A 41 2.67 12.58 0.16
CA ASP A 41 2.58 13.83 0.92
C ASP A 41 1.21 14.53 0.85
N ILE A 42 0.16 13.80 0.46
CA ILE A 42 -1.20 14.31 0.30
C ILE A 42 -1.82 14.81 1.62
N ASP A 43 -1.41 14.25 2.75
CA ASP A 43 -1.83 14.71 4.08
C ASP A 43 -0.83 15.74 4.63
N THR A 44 -0.90 16.95 4.08
CA THR A 44 0.06 18.02 4.37
C THR A 44 0.24 18.32 5.87
N PRO A 45 -0.79 18.28 6.76
CA PRO A 45 -0.58 18.47 8.20
C PRO A 45 0.28 17.39 8.87
N ARG A 46 0.37 16.19 8.28
CA ARG A 46 1.20 15.08 8.80
C ARG A 46 2.59 15.04 8.21
N VAL A 47 2.87 15.81 7.16
CA VAL A 47 4.19 15.86 6.52
C VAL A 47 5.20 16.48 7.46
N ARG A 48 6.33 15.81 7.63
CA ARG A 48 7.49 16.35 8.35
C ARG A 48 8.45 16.98 7.36
N LYS A 49 8.94 18.17 7.70
CA LYS A 49 9.98 18.84 6.93
C LYS A 49 11.19 17.91 6.76
N ASP A 50 11.74 17.86 5.55
CA ASP A 50 12.90 17.05 5.14
C ASP A 50 12.69 15.51 5.23
N ALA A 51 11.49 15.03 5.57
CA ALA A 51 11.25 13.59 5.72
C ALA A 51 11.33 12.81 4.41
N ASP A 52 10.98 13.43 3.28
CA ASP A 52 11.20 12.88 1.95
C ASP A 52 12.70 12.63 1.69
N ARG A 53 13.55 13.61 2.03
CA ARG A 53 15.02 13.49 1.94
C ARG A 53 15.58 12.41 2.85
N TRP A 54 15.04 12.27 4.07
CA TRP A 54 15.45 11.21 4.97
C TRP A 54 15.05 9.82 4.47
N ILE A 55 13.84 9.69 3.90
CA ILE A 55 13.41 8.43 3.25
C ILE A 55 14.39 8.06 2.12
N MET A 56 14.71 9.02 1.24
CA MET A 56 15.66 8.79 0.15
C MET A 56 17.08 8.43 0.65
N ASP A 57 17.56 9.08 1.71
CA ASP A 57 18.84 8.74 2.37
C ASP A 57 18.81 7.34 3.00
N ASP A 58 17.70 6.94 3.65
CA ASP A 58 17.53 5.61 4.22
C ASP A 58 17.52 4.53 3.11
N LEU A 59 16.83 4.77 2.00
CA LEU A 59 16.80 3.87 0.83
C LEU A 59 18.19 3.70 0.19
N ALA A 60 18.89 4.81 -0.03
CA ALA A 60 20.26 4.78 -0.56
C ALA A 60 21.21 4.03 0.39
N TRP A 61 21.07 4.23 1.71
CA TRP A 61 21.85 3.52 2.71
C TRP A 61 21.59 2.00 2.69
N LEU A 62 20.34 1.57 2.47
CA LEU A 62 19.96 0.16 2.35
C LEU A 62 20.36 -0.49 1.02
N GLY A 63 20.80 0.28 0.02
CA GLY A 63 21.03 -0.22 -1.34
C GLY A 63 19.75 -0.54 -2.12
N LEU A 64 18.63 0.12 -1.78
CA LEU A 64 17.32 -0.09 -2.40
C LEU A 64 17.02 1.09 -3.34
N ASP A 65 17.46 0.98 -4.59
CA ASP A 65 17.33 2.02 -5.60
C ASP A 65 15.91 2.16 -6.19
N TRP A 66 15.72 3.21 -6.97
CA TRP A 66 14.51 3.46 -7.78
C TRP A 66 14.88 4.18 -9.08
N ASP A 67 14.00 4.08 -10.07
CA ASP A 67 14.17 4.64 -11.41
C ASP A 67 13.53 6.02 -11.51
N GLY A 68 14.29 6.98 -12.06
CA GLY A 68 13.83 8.34 -12.31
C GLY A 68 13.67 9.20 -11.04
N ASP A 69 13.05 10.37 -11.22
CA ASP A 69 12.79 11.29 -10.12
C ASP A 69 11.60 10.83 -9.26
N PRO A 70 11.61 11.08 -7.93
CA PRO A 70 10.46 10.80 -7.09
C PRO A 70 9.22 11.57 -7.52
N VAL A 71 8.06 10.91 -7.47
CA VAL A 71 6.76 11.52 -7.74
C VAL A 71 6.15 12.02 -6.42
N TYR A 72 5.55 13.21 -6.40
CA TYR A 72 4.93 13.81 -5.21
C TYR A 72 3.41 13.96 -5.39
N GLN A 73 2.62 13.48 -4.44
CA GLN A 73 1.15 13.55 -4.53
C GLN A 73 0.60 14.98 -4.33
N SER A 74 1.29 15.80 -3.55
CA SER A 74 0.93 17.21 -3.33
C SER A 74 0.89 18.04 -4.62
N GLN A 75 1.55 17.56 -5.68
CA GLN A 75 1.61 18.21 -6.99
C GLN A 75 0.52 17.72 -7.96
N ARG A 76 -0.36 16.81 -7.52
CA ARG A 76 -1.27 16.04 -8.40
C ARG A 76 -2.75 16.23 -8.09
N HIS A 77 -3.08 17.22 -7.25
CA HIS A 77 -4.46 17.48 -6.82
C HIS A 77 -5.45 17.68 -7.97
N ALA A 78 -5.03 18.30 -9.08
CA ALA A 78 -5.89 18.46 -10.25
C ALA A 78 -6.33 17.11 -10.84
N LEU A 79 -5.41 16.14 -10.94
CA LEU A 79 -5.73 14.79 -11.43
C LEU A 79 -6.73 14.07 -10.51
N TYR A 80 -6.65 14.31 -9.20
CA TYR A 80 -7.58 13.73 -8.23
C TYR A 80 -8.97 14.41 -8.30
N ALA A 81 -9.01 15.72 -8.56
CA ALA A 81 -10.26 16.44 -8.80
C ALA A 81 -10.97 15.94 -10.06
N ASP A 82 -10.23 15.78 -11.16
CA ASP A 82 -10.76 15.26 -12.42
C ASP A 82 -11.30 13.82 -12.23
N ALA A 83 -10.55 12.96 -11.51
CA ALA A 83 -11.00 11.61 -11.18
C ALA A 83 -12.29 11.60 -10.33
N LEU A 84 -12.41 12.52 -9.37
CA LEU A 84 -13.63 12.68 -8.57
C LEU A 84 -14.81 13.11 -9.44
N GLU A 85 -14.60 13.99 -10.41
CA GLU A 85 -15.63 14.39 -11.38
C GLU A 85 -16.11 13.18 -12.20
N VAL A 86 -15.20 12.34 -12.70
CA VAL A 86 -15.56 11.11 -13.42
C VAL A 86 -16.47 10.20 -12.59
N LEU A 87 -16.12 10.00 -11.32
CA LEU A 87 -16.90 9.17 -10.40
C LEU A 87 -18.26 9.82 -10.08
N SER A 88 -18.31 11.15 -10.03
CA SER A 88 -19.53 11.92 -9.79
C SER A 88 -20.49 11.84 -10.98
N GLU A 89 -19.97 11.98 -12.21
CA GLU A 89 -20.72 11.77 -13.46
C GLU A 89 -21.22 10.34 -13.61
N ALA A 90 -20.53 9.36 -13.01
CA ALA A 90 -20.99 7.98 -12.91
C ALA A 90 -22.11 7.77 -11.87
N GLY A 91 -22.52 8.83 -11.14
CA GLY A 91 -23.57 8.76 -10.12
C GLY A 91 -23.13 8.03 -8.84
N MET A 92 -21.82 7.90 -8.62
CA MET A 92 -21.26 7.10 -7.52
C MET A 92 -20.80 7.95 -6.34
N VAL A 93 -20.97 9.27 -6.39
CA VAL A 93 -20.43 10.18 -5.36
C VAL A 93 -21.57 10.90 -4.66
N PHE A 94 -21.51 10.99 -3.33
CA PHE A 94 -22.49 11.73 -2.53
C PHE A 94 -21.81 12.48 -1.36
N PRO A 95 -22.39 13.61 -0.91
CA PRO A 95 -21.89 14.33 0.24
C PRO A 95 -22.31 13.65 1.55
N CYS A 96 -21.42 13.66 2.53
CA CYS A 96 -21.65 13.12 3.85
C CYS A 96 -21.31 14.14 4.93
N PHE A 97 -22.34 14.54 5.66
CA PHE A 97 -22.30 15.51 6.77
C PHE A 97 -22.06 14.85 8.14
N CYS A 98 -21.96 13.51 8.20
CA CYS A 98 -21.77 12.80 9.46
C CYS A 98 -20.37 13.03 10.03
N SER A 99 -20.30 13.37 11.31
CA SER A 99 -19.09 13.34 12.11
C SER A 99 -18.62 11.90 12.38
N ARG A 100 -17.34 11.75 12.73
CA ARG A 100 -16.76 10.45 13.12
C ARG A 100 -17.44 9.85 14.36
N ALA A 101 -17.92 10.71 15.28
CA ALA A 101 -18.61 10.27 16.49
C ALA A 101 -19.98 9.67 16.16
N GLU A 102 -20.75 10.33 15.28
CA GLU A 102 -22.05 9.82 14.82
C GLU A 102 -21.92 8.51 14.05
N ILE A 103 -20.92 8.41 13.16
CA ILE A 103 -20.65 7.16 12.43
C ILE A 103 -20.38 6.03 13.42
N ARG A 104 -19.47 6.23 14.38
CA ARG A 104 -19.15 5.20 15.38
C ARG A 104 -20.34 4.82 16.26
N ALA A 105 -21.18 5.78 16.63
CA ALA A 105 -22.37 5.53 17.44
C ALA A 105 -23.44 4.74 16.68
N ALA A 106 -23.52 4.92 15.36
CA ALA A 106 -24.49 4.25 14.51
C ALA A 106 -24.00 2.91 13.91
N SER A 107 -22.69 2.64 13.96
CA SER A 107 -22.12 1.37 13.50
C SER A 107 -22.18 0.31 14.60
N ALA A 108 -22.61 -0.90 14.26
CA ALA A 108 -22.58 -2.04 15.18
C ALA A 108 -21.13 -2.36 15.59
N PRO A 109 -20.86 -2.79 16.84
CA PRO A 109 -19.57 -3.32 17.21
C PRO A 109 -19.23 -4.49 16.30
N GLN A 110 -18.19 -4.37 15.49
CA GLN A 110 -17.67 -5.49 14.71
C GLN A 110 -16.55 -6.15 15.51
N GLU A 111 -16.63 -7.48 15.68
CA GLU A 111 -15.54 -8.27 16.25
C GLU A 111 -14.34 -8.21 15.31
N GLY A 112 -13.27 -7.50 15.73
CA GLY A 112 -12.04 -7.41 14.93
C GLY A 112 -11.33 -6.06 14.97
N ASP A 113 -10.53 -5.85 13.92
CA ASP A 113 -9.53 -4.83 13.59
C ASP A 113 -9.96 -3.34 13.68
N GLY A 114 -11.09 -3.02 14.31
CA GLY A 114 -11.54 -1.66 14.55
C GLY A 114 -12.05 -0.94 13.30
N TYR A 115 -12.36 -1.69 12.24
CA TYR A 115 -12.94 -1.18 11.01
C TYR A 115 -14.42 -0.81 11.21
N VAL A 116 -14.80 0.38 10.73
CA VAL A 116 -16.15 0.92 10.92
C VAL A 116 -16.76 1.18 9.56
N LEU A 117 -17.72 0.35 9.17
CA LEU A 117 -18.54 0.57 7.98
C LEU A 117 -19.42 1.80 8.17
N TYR A 118 -19.51 2.61 7.11
CA TYR A 118 -20.41 3.74 7.10
C TYR A 118 -21.87 3.25 7.17
N PRO A 119 -22.71 3.77 8.08
CA PRO A 119 -24.09 3.31 8.28
C PRO A 119 -25.07 3.72 7.16
N GLY A 120 -24.61 4.43 6.12
CA GLY A 120 -25.45 4.85 4.99
C GLY A 120 -26.36 6.06 5.27
N THR A 121 -26.17 6.79 6.37
CA THR A 121 -27.09 7.85 6.83
C THR A 121 -27.32 8.95 5.78
N CYS A 122 -26.26 9.58 5.28
CA CYS A 122 -26.32 10.63 4.26
C CYS A 122 -26.59 10.07 2.87
N ARG A 123 -26.29 8.78 2.63
CA ARG A 123 -26.65 8.12 1.37
C ARG A 123 -28.17 8.01 1.24
N ARG A 124 -28.83 7.53 2.30
CA ARG A 124 -30.30 7.52 2.38
C ARG A 124 -30.88 8.92 2.33
N LEU A 125 -30.27 9.89 3.03
CA LEU A 125 -30.71 11.30 2.95
C LEU A 125 -30.68 11.83 1.51
N MET A 126 -29.61 11.54 0.75
CA MET A 126 -29.48 11.95 -0.66
C MET A 126 -30.55 11.28 -1.54
N GLN A 127 -30.86 10.00 -1.29
CA GLN A 127 -31.88 9.25 -2.04
C GLN A 127 -33.31 9.75 -1.71
N ASP A 128 -33.61 9.93 -0.43
CA ASP A 128 -34.96 10.23 0.05
C ASP A 128 -35.31 11.71 -0.09
N ARG A 129 -34.33 12.60 0.11
CA ARG A 129 -34.52 14.06 0.25
C ARG A 129 -33.38 14.86 -0.42
N PRO A 130 -33.18 14.75 -1.74
CA PRO A 130 -32.10 15.45 -2.45
C PRO A 130 -32.15 16.99 -2.29
N ASP A 131 -33.35 17.59 -2.24
CA ASP A 131 -33.51 19.04 -2.02
C ASP A 131 -32.95 19.49 -0.66
N ALA A 132 -33.06 18.65 0.38
CA ALA A 132 -32.51 18.97 1.69
C ALA A 132 -30.98 18.93 1.66
N VAL A 133 -30.39 17.99 0.89
CA VAL A 133 -28.95 17.95 0.67
C VAL A 133 -28.48 19.18 -0.10
N ALA A 134 -29.20 19.60 -1.14
CA ALA A 134 -28.89 20.82 -1.88
C ALA A 134 -28.86 22.05 -0.98
N VAL A 135 -29.84 22.21 -0.08
CA VAL A 135 -29.85 23.31 0.91
C VAL A 135 -28.63 23.28 1.83
N LEU A 136 -28.20 22.10 2.29
CA LEU A 136 -27.00 21.97 3.13
C LEU A 136 -25.72 22.35 2.36
N LEU A 137 -25.61 21.93 1.10
CA LEU A 137 -24.48 22.29 0.24
C LEU A 137 -24.45 23.79 -0.05
N ASP A 138 -25.59 24.39 -0.40
CA ASP A 138 -25.72 25.83 -0.67
C ASP A 138 -25.42 26.68 0.57
N ALA A 139 -25.73 26.18 1.77
CA ALA A 139 -25.36 26.78 3.04
C ALA A 139 -23.86 26.65 3.38
N GLY A 140 -23.10 25.88 2.61
CA GLY A 140 -21.67 25.65 2.84
C GLY A 140 -21.40 24.73 4.03
N GLU A 141 -22.34 23.85 4.39
CA GLU A 141 -22.15 22.92 5.51
C GLU A 141 -20.97 22.00 5.28
N GLN A 142 -20.16 21.80 6.33
CA GLN A 142 -18.95 21.00 6.23
C GLN A 142 -19.29 19.53 5.95
N HIS A 143 -18.71 18.96 4.89
CA HIS A 143 -19.00 17.59 4.46
C HIS A 143 -17.78 16.92 3.84
N SER A 144 -17.80 15.59 3.86
CA SER A 144 -16.90 14.74 3.07
C SER A 144 -17.59 14.28 1.79
N TRP A 145 -16.81 13.95 0.76
CA TRP A 145 -17.32 13.26 -0.43
C TRP A 145 -17.04 11.76 -0.31
N ARG A 146 -18.07 10.94 -0.52
CA ARG A 146 -17.99 9.48 -0.41
C ARG A 146 -18.35 8.81 -1.73
N LEU A 147 -17.68 7.70 -1.98
CA LEU A 147 -18.07 6.73 -3.01
C LEU A 147 -19.20 5.85 -2.46
N ALA A 148 -20.31 5.78 -3.18
CA ALA A 148 -21.39 4.84 -2.97
C ALA A 148 -21.00 3.48 -3.55
N LEU A 149 -20.84 2.48 -2.69
CA LEU A 149 -20.60 1.10 -3.12
C LEU A 149 -21.93 0.35 -3.32
N PRO A 150 -21.95 -0.74 -4.09
CA PRO A 150 -23.15 -1.58 -4.20
C PRO A 150 -23.65 -2.05 -2.84
N GLU A 151 -24.94 -2.40 -2.77
CA GLU A 151 -25.50 -2.97 -1.54
C GLU A 151 -24.89 -4.35 -1.26
N ALA A 152 -24.83 -4.73 0.01
CA ALA A 152 -24.30 -6.04 0.40
C ALA A 152 -25.13 -7.17 -0.23
N GLY A 153 -24.45 -8.17 -0.79
CA GLY A 153 -25.09 -9.29 -1.48
C GLY A 153 -25.53 -9.01 -2.91
N ASP A 154 -25.30 -7.82 -3.47
CA ASP A 154 -25.48 -7.57 -4.90
C ASP A 154 -24.47 -8.41 -5.71
N ASP A 155 -24.94 -9.13 -6.74
CA ASP A 155 -24.09 -9.96 -7.60
C ASP A 155 -23.04 -9.11 -8.36
N LEU A 156 -23.35 -7.85 -8.67
CA LEU A 156 -22.41 -6.87 -9.25
C LEU A 156 -21.57 -6.15 -8.16
N GLY A 157 -21.79 -6.50 -6.90
CA GLY A 157 -21.12 -5.95 -5.72
C GLY A 157 -19.85 -6.67 -5.33
N TYR A 158 -19.41 -7.69 -6.09
CA TYR A 158 -18.19 -8.43 -5.76
C TYR A 158 -16.99 -7.95 -6.54
N GLU A 159 -15.83 -7.89 -5.87
CA GLU A 159 -14.53 -7.69 -6.48
C GLU A 159 -13.63 -8.86 -6.17
N SER A 160 -12.90 -9.34 -7.17
CA SER A 160 -12.00 -10.49 -7.03
C SER A 160 -10.67 -10.24 -7.72
N PHE A 161 -9.60 -10.76 -7.15
CA PHE A 161 -8.26 -10.65 -7.72
C PHE A 161 -7.35 -11.79 -7.26
N GLY A 162 -6.35 -12.11 -8.09
CA GLY A 162 -5.27 -12.99 -7.70
C GLY A 162 -4.23 -12.24 -6.88
N ASP A 163 -3.83 -12.80 -5.74
CA ASP A 163 -2.70 -12.33 -4.95
C ASP A 163 -1.55 -13.34 -4.96
N ARG A 164 -0.31 -12.88 -5.19
CA ARG A 164 0.86 -13.77 -5.25
C ARG A 164 1.17 -14.48 -3.93
N VAL A 165 0.75 -13.94 -2.79
CA VAL A 165 1.05 -14.49 -1.45
C VAL A 165 -0.17 -15.16 -0.82
N TYR A 166 -1.34 -14.54 -0.94
CA TYR A 166 -2.60 -14.99 -0.33
C TYR A 166 -3.52 -15.75 -1.30
N GLY A 167 -3.16 -15.89 -2.57
CA GLY A 167 -3.95 -16.58 -3.57
C GLY A 167 -5.19 -15.80 -3.98
N TRP A 168 -6.19 -16.48 -4.54
CA TRP A 168 -7.43 -15.85 -4.99
C TRP A 168 -8.19 -15.18 -3.84
N GLN A 169 -8.49 -13.89 -4.01
CA GLN A 169 -9.24 -13.07 -3.06
C GLN A 169 -10.58 -12.68 -3.67
N ARG A 170 -11.61 -12.60 -2.83
CA ARG A 170 -12.95 -12.09 -3.19
C ARG A 170 -13.55 -11.31 -2.03
N PHE A 171 -14.08 -10.13 -2.32
CA PHE A 171 -14.73 -9.24 -1.37
C PHE A 171 -16.12 -8.85 -1.88
N ASP A 172 -17.09 -8.80 -0.98
CA ASP A 172 -18.36 -8.09 -1.18
C ASP A 172 -18.13 -6.62 -0.83
N LEU A 173 -18.23 -5.73 -1.81
CA LEU A 173 -17.95 -4.31 -1.62
C LEU A 173 -18.91 -3.65 -0.63
N GLY A 174 -20.18 -4.04 -0.59
CA GLY A 174 -21.15 -3.46 0.34
C GLY A 174 -20.89 -3.88 1.78
N ARG A 175 -20.60 -5.18 1.98
CA ARG A 175 -20.39 -5.77 3.31
C ARG A 175 -18.98 -5.58 3.84
N ASP A 176 -17.97 -5.80 3.02
CA ASP A 176 -16.58 -5.93 3.47
C ASP A 176 -15.81 -4.59 3.36
N VAL A 177 -16.37 -3.59 2.64
CA VAL A 177 -15.75 -2.27 2.41
C VAL A 177 -16.71 -1.10 2.75
N GLY A 178 -17.91 -1.07 2.19
CA GLY A 178 -18.88 0.00 2.39
C GLY A 178 -18.47 1.39 1.86
N ASP A 179 -19.40 2.34 1.97
CA ASP A 179 -19.25 3.68 1.38
C ASP A 179 -18.01 4.42 1.92
N SER A 180 -17.07 4.64 1.02
CA SER A 180 -15.71 5.04 1.37
C SER A 180 -15.44 6.51 1.06
N ILE A 181 -14.66 7.18 1.92
CA ILE A 181 -14.32 8.60 1.72
C ILE A 181 -13.38 8.74 0.51
N LEU A 182 -13.71 9.64 -0.41
CA LEU A 182 -12.87 10.09 -1.52
C LEU A 182 -12.23 11.45 -1.23
N VAL A 183 -12.97 12.35 -0.58
CA VAL A 183 -12.48 13.65 -0.11
C VAL A 183 -12.95 13.86 1.32
N ARG A 184 -12.02 14.23 2.19
CA ARG A 184 -12.30 14.49 3.60
C ARG A 184 -13.05 15.82 3.79
N ALA A 185 -13.61 15.99 4.98
CA ALA A 185 -14.30 17.21 5.38
C ALA A 185 -13.41 18.46 5.45
N ASP A 186 -12.09 18.29 5.46
CA ASP A 186 -11.10 19.37 5.37
C ASP A 186 -10.58 19.60 3.95
N GLY A 187 -11.20 18.98 2.94
CA GLY A 187 -10.86 19.14 1.52
C GLY A 187 -9.70 18.29 1.03
N LEU A 188 -9.02 17.54 1.91
CA LEU A 188 -7.92 16.66 1.48
C LEU A 188 -8.45 15.39 0.80
N PHE A 189 -7.85 15.03 -0.34
CA PHE A 189 -8.14 13.77 -1.02
C PHE A 189 -7.75 12.57 -0.15
N ALA A 190 -8.59 11.54 -0.17
CA ALA A 190 -8.34 10.31 0.57
C ALA A 190 -7.37 9.41 -0.20
N TYR A 191 -6.59 8.63 0.56
CA TYR A 191 -5.62 7.66 0.04
C TYR A 191 -6.18 6.77 -1.07
N GLN A 192 -7.42 6.27 -0.92
CA GLN A 192 -8.02 5.33 -1.86
C GLN A 192 -8.19 5.91 -3.28
N LEU A 193 -8.49 7.21 -3.39
CA LEU A 193 -8.59 7.88 -4.68
C LEU A 193 -7.18 8.19 -5.23
N ALA A 194 -6.35 8.86 -4.42
CA ALA A 194 -5.05 9.34 -4.85
C ALA A 194 -4.13 8.20 -5.34
N VAL A 195 -4.05 7.10 -4.57
CA VAL A 195 -3.22 5.93 -4.93
C VAL A 195 -3.72 5.27 -6.22
N THR A 196 -5.04 5.20 -6.43
CA THR A 196 -5.61 4.57 -7.62
C THR A 196 -5.31 5.38 -8.87
N VAL A 197 -5.50 6.70 -8.80
CA VAL A 197 -5.19 7.63 -9.90
C VAL A 197 -3.70 7.58 -10.24
N ASP A 198 -2.84 7.62 -9.23
CA ASP A 198 -1.39 7.64 -9.46
C ASP A 198 -0.86 6.30 -9.97
N ASP A 199 -1.36 5.17 -9.46
CA ASP A 199 -0.98 3.86 -9.97
C ASP A 199 -1.46 3.69 -11.42
N LEU A 200 -2.68 4.16 -11.74
CA LEU A 200 -3.24 4.08 -13.09
C LEU A 200 -2.45 4.93 -14.09
N LEU A 201 -2.24 6.23 -13.80
CA LEU A 201 -1.53 7.15 -14.69
C LEU A 201 -0.02 6.91 -14.73
N GLY A 202 0.56 6.40 -13.64
CA GLY A 202 1.97 6.05 -13.53
C GLY A 202 2.36 4.75 -14.22
N GLY A 203 1.40 4.03 -14.81
CA GLY A 203 1.69 2.76 -15.47
C GLY A 203 2.09 1.64 -14.50
N ILE A 204 1.65 1.72 -13.24
CA ILE A 204 1.99 0.75 -12.20
C ILE A 204 1.16 -0.52 -12.40
N ASP A 205 1.85 -1.64 -12.61
CA ASP A 205 1.26 -2.95 -12.85
C ASP A 205 1.79 -4.04 -11.89
N ASP A 206 2.73 -3.72 -10.99
CA ASP A 206 3.22 -4.60 -9.92
C ASP A 206 3.11 -3.93 -8.53
N VAL A 207 2.07 -4.31 -7.77
CA VAL A 207 1.77 -3.71 -6.47
C VAL A 207 2.09 -4.67 -5.33
N VAL A 208 3.20 -4.40 -4.65
CA VAL A 208 3.58 -5.07 -3.40
C VAL A 208 3.28 -4.16 -2.20
N ARG A 209 2.58 -4.69 -1.18
CA ARG A 209 2.20 -3.95 0.04
C ARG A 209 1.79 -4.86 1.19
N GLY A 210 1.56 -4.32 2.38
CA GLY A 210 1.13 -5.12 3.55
C GLY A 210 -0.29 -5.69 3.42
N ARG A 211 -0.53 -6.88 3.99
CA ARG A 211 -1.82 -7.60 3.95
C ARG A 211 -3.00 -6.86 4.56
N ASP A 212 -2.76 -5.84 5.38
CA ASP A 212 -3.82 -4.97 5.91
C ASP A 212 -4.54 -4.20 4.81
N LEU A 213 -3.94 -4.10 3.62
CA LEU A 213 -4.50 -3.40 2.47
C LEU A 213 -5.25 -4.33 1.50
N LEU A 214 -5.44 -5.61 1.81
CA LEU A 214 -6.20 -6.55 0.98
C LEU A 214 -7.62 -6.03 0.66
N ARG A 215 -8.36 -5.57 1.66
CA ARG A 215 -9.68 -4.94 1.48
C ARG A 215 -9.61 -3.65 0.65
N SER A 216 -8.53 -2.88 0.80
CA SER A 216 -8.34 -1.65 0.01
C SER A 216 -8.13 -1.98 -1.47
N THR A 217 -7.56 -3.14 -1.80
CA THR A 217 -7.42 -3.59 -3.20
C THR A 217 -8.76 -3.66 -3.92
N ALA A 218 -9.77 -4.29 -3.31
CA ALA A 218 -11.11 -4.39 -3.90
C ALA A 218 -11.69 -3.01 -4.23
N LEU A 219 -11.62 -2.07 -3.28
CA LEU A 219 -12.08 -0.69 -3.49
C LEU A 219 -11.31 0.02 -4.62
N GLN A 220 -9.99 -0.12 -4.63
CA GLN A 220 -9.13 0.55 -5.60
C GLN A 220 -9.33 -0.03 -7.01
N MET A 221 -9.57 -1.33 -7.14
CA MET A 221 -9.95 -1.95 -8.41
C MET A 221 -11.29 -1.43 -8.90
N ARG A 222 -12.31 -1.36 -8.03
CA ARG A 222 -13.60 -0.75 -8.41
C ARG A 222 -13.47 0.69 -8.91
N ILE A 223 -12.68 1.51 -8.21
CA ILE A 223 -12.42 2.90 -8.64
C ILE A 223 -11.70 2.89 -10.00
N ARG A 224 -10.66 2.05 -10.15
CA ARG A 224 -9.87 1.91 -11.37
C ARG A 224 -10.73 1.53 -12.56
N ASP A 225 -11.59 0.52 -12.42
CA ASP A 225 -12.45 0.01 -13.50
C ASP A 225 -13.39 1.08 -14.01
N VAL A 226 -13.98 1.87 -13.10
CA VAL A 226 -14.86 2.98 -13.47
C VAL A 226 -14.08 4.08 -14.19
N LEU A 227 -12.89 4.44 -13.70
CA LEU A 227 -12.04 5.43 -14.37
C LEU A 227 -11.64 4.97 -15.78
N VAL A 228 -11.21 3.72 -15.93
CA VAL A 228 -10.84 3.13 -17.23
C VAL A 228 -12.04 3.07 -18.17
N ALA A 229 -13.19 2.55 -17.72
CA ALA A 229 -14.40 2.45 -18.53
C ALA A 229 -14.93 3.81 -19.00
N ARG A 230 -14.62 4.87 -18.25
CA ARG A 230 -14.98 6.26 -18.60
C ARG A 230 -13.86 6.99 -19.36
N GLY A 231 -12.86 6.29 -19.90
CA GLY A 231 -11.82 6.89 -20.75
C GLY A 231 -10.89 7.85 -19.99
N PHE A 232 -10.66 7.65 -18.69
CA PHE A 232 -9.78 8.52 -17.89
C PHE A 232 -8.33 8.48 -18.38
N LEU A 233 -7.83 7.31 -18.81
CA LEU A 233 -6.49 7.18 -19.39
C LEU A 233 -6.33 8.01 -20.67
N ASP A 234 -7.32 7.99 -21.56
CA ASP A 234 -7.29 8.74 -22.82
C ASP A 234 -7.30 10.25 -22.57
N ARG A 235 -8.08 10.69 -21.57
CA ARG A 235 -8.13 12.09 -21.12
C ARG A 235 -6.78 12.62 -20.63
N HIS A 236 -5.94 11.74 -20.08
CA HIS A 236 -4.63 12.08 -19.52
C HIS A 236 -3.47 11.38 -20.25
N ALA A 237 -3.63 11.12 -21.55
CA ALA A 237 -2.61 10.43 -22.35
C ALA A 237 -1.28 11.18 -22.43
N ASP A 238 -1.27 12.50 -22.24
CA ASP A 238 -0.07 13.31 -22.07
C ASP A 238 0.67 13.01 -20.76
N VAL A 239 -0.07 12.88 -19.64
CA VAL A 239 0.49 12.50 -18.33
C VAL A 239 1.07 11.09 -18.40
N VAL A 240 0.32 10.13 -18.94
CA VAL A 240 0.77 8.74 -19.10
C VAL A 240 2.08 8.66 -19.91
N ARG A 241 2.17 9.41 -21.01
CA ARG A 241 3.40 9.50 -21.82
C ARG A 241 4.56 10.15 -21.05
N ALA A 242 4.28 11.20 -20.26
CA ALA A 242 5.30 11.85 -19.45
C ALA A 242 5.84 10.90 -18.36
N GLU A 243 4.98 10.12 -17.69
CA GLU A 243 5.39 9.12 -16.70
C GLU A 243 6.23 8.00 -17.33
N ALA A 244 5.85 7.53 -18.52
CA ALA A 244 6.62 6.52 -19.26
C ALA A 244 8.02 7.03 -19.65
N ASN A 245 8.14 8.31 -20.02
CA ASN A 245 9.41 8.92 -20.42
C ASN A 245 10.34 9.26 -19.24
N ARG A 246 9.78 9.64 -18.07
CA ARG A 246 10.55 9.92 -16.83
C ARG A 246 11.39 8.73 -16.36
N THR A 247 11.03 7.54 -16.81
CA THR A 247 11.49 6.26 -16.28
C THR A 247 12.25 5.42 -17.31
N GLN A 248 12.72 6.02 -18.43
CA GLN A 248 13.65 5.34 -19.36
C GLN A 248 15.07 5.27 -18.79
N SER A 249 15.37 4.16 -18.10
CA SER A 249 16.72 3.56 -18.05
C SER A 249 16.77 2.36 -19.02
N ALA A 250 17.96 2.03 -19.52
CA ALA A 250 18.21 1.17 -20.68
C ALA A 250 17.45 -0.17 -20.68
N ALA A 251 16.76 -0.48 -21.79
CA ALA A 251 16.09 -1.75 -22.01
C ALA A 251 17.09 -2.93 -22.02
N LEU A 252 16.78 -4.00 -21.27
CA LEU A 252 17.37 -5.33 -21.42
C LEU A 252 16.29 -6.32 -21.94
N PRO A 253 16.69 -7.46 -22.54
CA PRO A 253 15.83 -8.26 -23.40
C PRO A 253 14.67 -8.91 -22.65
N GLN A 254 13.50 -8.91 -23.28
CA GLN A 254 12.35 -9.70 -22.84
C GLN A 254 12.61 -11.17 -23.16
N ASP A 255 12.85 -11.99 -22.13
CA ASP A 255 12.70 -13.43 -22.24
C ASP A 255 11.38 -13.90 -21.61
N ASP A 256 10.82 -14.84 -22.35
CA ASP A 256 9.54 -15.53 -22.27
C ASP A 256 9.29 -16.22 -20.91
N LEU A 257 8.13 -15.98 -20.30
CA LEU A 257 7.61 -16.79 -19.19
C LEU A 257 6.14 -17.14 -19.48
N SER A 258 5.95 -18.33 -20.03
CA SER A 258 4.68 -19.04 -20.08
C SER A 258 4.13 -19.27 -18.66
N ILE A 259 2.99 -18.65 -18.35
CA ILE A 259 2.19 -18.98 -17.17
C ILE A 259 1.00 -19.79 -17.66
N GLU A 260 0.97 -21.09 -17.37
CA GLU A 260 -0.20 -21.94 -17.61
C GLU A 260 -1.31 -21.70 -16.57
N GLU A 261 -2.54 -21.61 -17.12
CA GLU A 261 -3.84 -21.95 -16.53
C GLU A 261 -4.44 -21.08 -15.42
N TRP A 262 -4.52 -19.77 -15.64
CA TRP A 262 -5.74 -19.01 -15.32
C TRP A 262 -5.90 -17.94 -16.42
N ASP A 263 -7.11 -17.70 -16.92
CA ASP A 263 -7.43 -16.66 -17.94
C ASP A 263 -7.33 -15.24 -17.32
N VAL A 264 -6.20 -14.96 -16.65
CA VAL A 264 -5.89 -13.69 -16.00
C VAL A 264 -5.18 -12.84 -17.05
N PRO A 265 -5.70 -11.65 -17.38
CA PRO A 265 -5.03 -10.74 -18.30
C PRO A 265 -3.58 -10.51 -17.89
N LEU A 266 -2.67 -10.39 -18.87
CA LEU A 266 -1.31 -9.92 -18.61
C LEU A 266 -1.38 -8.63 -17.76
N ALA A 267 -0.57 -8.56 -16.71
CA ALA A 267 -0.60 -7.45 -15.77
C ALA A 267 -0.43 -6.12 -16.51
N SER A 268 -1.27 -5.15 -16.17
CA SER A 268 -1.27 -3.82 -16.78
C SER A 268 -1.67 -2.78 -15.76
N ALA A 269 -1.51 -1.50 -16.08
CA ALA A 269 -1.97 -0.43 -15.20
C ALA A 269 -3.50 -0.48 -14.97
N SER A 270 -4.27 -1.07 -15.89
CA SER A 270 -5.71 -1.27 -15.70
C SER A 270 -6.02 -2.53 -14.87
N HIS A 271 -5.15 -3.53 -14.90
CA HIS A 271 -5.28 -4.79 -14.16
C HIS A 271 -3.92 -5.16 -13.53
N PRO A 272 -3.51 -4.48 -12.43
CA PRO A 272 -2.20 -4.70 -11.84
C PRO A 272 -2.14 -6.06 -11.12
N ALA A 273 -0.96 -6.66 -11.11
CA ALA A 273 -0.69 -7.81 -10.28
C ALA A 273 -0.44 -7.37 -8.83
N TYR A 274 -1.02 -8.09 -7.88
CA TYR A 274 -0.90 -7.79 -6.46
C TYR A 274 -0.09 -8.85 -5.72
N ALA A 275 0.71 -8.40 -4.76
CA ALA A 275 1.28 -9.24 -3.73
C ALA A 275 1.14 -8.56 -2.36
N HIS A 276 0.42 -9.21 -1.46
CA HIS A 276 0.28 -8.72 -0.10
C HIS A 276 1.23 -9.48 0.82
N ILE A 277 2.18 -8.78 1.47
CA ILE A 277 3.12 -9.40 2.41
C ILE A 277 2.54 -9.40 3.84
N PRO A 278 2.88 -10.39 4.68
CA PRO A 278 2.42 -10.42 6.07
C PRO A 278 2.92 -9.20 6.85
N LEU A 279 2.27 -8.89 7.97
CA LEU A 279 2.66 -7.75 8.80
C LEU A 279 3.83 -8.10 9.72
N ILE A 280 4.49 -7.04 10.14
CA ILE A 280 5.43 -7.08 11.23
C ILE A 280 4.85 -6.25 12.38
N ASP A 281 4.72 -6.88 13.54
CA ASP A 281 4.18 -6.31 14.77
C ASP A 281 5.29 -6.07 15.80
N ASN A 282 4.98 -5.33 16.86
CA ASN A 282 5.85 -5.24 18.02
C ASN A 282 5.76 -6.51 18.89
N ALA A 283 6.60 -6.61 19.91
CA ALA A 283 6.63 -7.74 20.85
C ALA A 283 5.31 -7.98 21.60
N GLN A 284 4.42 -6.98 21.65
CA GLN A 284 3.09 -7.10 22.24
C GLN A 284 1.99 -7.51 21.24
N GLY A 285 2.37 -7.92 20.02
CA GLY A 285 1.44 -8.30 18.95
C GLY A 285 0.59 -7.13 18.45
N LYS A 286 1.01 -5.89 18.71
CA LYS A 286 0.40 -4.69 18.16
C LYS A 286 1.16 -4.25 16.93
N ARG A 287 0.43 -3.81 15.92
CA ARG A 287 1.00 -3.22 14.71
C ARG A 287 2.07 -2.19 15.06
N LEU A 288 3.22 -2.29 14.39
CA LEU A 288 4.28 -1.29 14.49
C LEU A 288 3.72 0.08 14.14
N ALA A 289 3.55 0.92 15.15
CA ALA A 289 3.22 2.32 14.99
C ALA A 289 4.53 3.12 14.92
N LYS A 290 4.53 4.21 14.14
CA LYS A 290 5.63 5.20 14.04
C LYS A 290 6.09 5.80 15.40
N ARG A 291 5.45 5.44 16.52
CA ARG A 291 5.78 5.87 17.89
C ARG A 291 6.68 4.89 18.64
N SER A 292 6.87 3.67 18.13
CA SER A 292 7.81 2.69 18.70
C SER A 292 9.22 3.04 18.24
N TYR A 293 9.86 3.95 18.97
CA TYR A 293 11.18 4.51 18.68
C TYR A 293 12.32 3.47 18.52
N SER A 294 12.12 2.20 18.89
CA SER A 294 13.14 1.15 18.82
C SER A 294 13.42 0.63 17.40
N LEU A 295 12.60 0.97 16.41
CA LEU A 295 12.70 0.45 15.04
C LEU A 295 12.83 1.55 13.96
N ASP A 296 13.12 2.78 14.36
CA ASP A 296 13.46 3.89 13.49
C ASP A 296 14.86 3.68 12.88
N LEU A 297 14.99 3.75 11.55
CA LEU A 297 16.25 3.45 10.87
C LEU A 297 17.35 4.45 11.20
N GLY A 298 17.01 5.72 11.46
CA GLY A 298 17.99 6.73 11.88
C GLY A 298 18.66 6.34 13.19
N LYS A 299 17.87 5.89 14.17
CA LYS A 299 18.38 5.41 15.46
C LYS A 299 19.20 4.13 15.35
N LEU A 300 18.78 3.19 14.51
CA LEU A 300 19.54 1.96 14.27
C LEU A 300 20.90 2.28 13.64
N ARG A 301 20.93 3.20 12.67
CA ARG A 301 22.17 3.66 12.02
C ARG A 301 23.09 4.39 13.01
N GLU A 302 22.55 5.28 13.85
CA GLU A 302 23.30 5.95 14.93
C GLU A 302 23.91 4.94 15.92
N ALA A 303 23.20 3.85 16.20
CA ALA A 303 23.68 2.77 17.06
C ALA A 303 24.71 1.84 16.38
N GLY A 304 25.07 2.11 15.12
CA GLY A 304 26.08 1.37 14.37
C GLY A 304 25.58 0.08 13.70
N VAL A 305 24.27 -0.10 13.59
CA VAL A 305 23.69 -1.17 12.77
C VAL A 305 24.04 -0.91 11.30
N ARG A 306 24.47 -1.95 10.57
CA ARG A 306 24.82 -1.87 9.15
C ARG A 306 23.61 -2.14 8.26
N PRO A 307 23.55 -1.61 7.02
CA PRO A 307 22.40 -1.80 6.15
C PRO A 307 22.17 -3.28 5.81
N GLU A 308 23.24 -4.07 5.65
CA GLU A 308 23.15 -5.49 5.32
C GLU A 308 22.46 -6.29 6.44
N GLN A 309 22.60 -5.85 7.69
CA GLN A 309 21.90 -6.47 8.82
C GLN A 309 20.40 -6.24 8.73
N ILE A 310 19.97 -5.04 8.31
CA ILE A 310 18.55 -4.72 8.13
C ILE A 310 17.98 -5.50 6.95
N VAL A 311 18.70 -5.52 5.83
CA VAL A 311 18.28 -6.20 4.59
C VAL A 311 18.18 -7.71 4.80
N GLY A 312 19.22 -8.36 5.32
CA GLY A 312 19.22 -9.79 5.63
C GLY A 312 18.12 -10.17 6.64
N TYR A 313 17.88 -9.33 7.64
CA TYR A 313 16.80 -9.55 8.61
C TYR A 313 15.41 -9.44 7.95
N CYS A 314 15.18 -8.43 7.12
CA CYS A 314 13.92 -8.28 6.38
C CYS A 314 13.71 -9.43 5.38
N ALA A 315 14.76 -9.89 4.70
CA ALA A 315 14.73 -11.05 3.81
C ALA A 315 14.34 -12.34 4.54
N ALA A 316 14.93 -12.57 5.72
CA ALA A 316 14.54 -13.67 6.60
C ALA A 316 13.07 -13.59 7.03
N LEU A 317 12.58 -12.41 7.41
CA LEU A 317 11.16 -12.22 7.76
C LEU A 317 10.20 -12.42 6.57
N LEU A 318 10.68 -12.19 5.34
CA LEU A 318 9.95 -12.51 4.10
C LEU A 318 9.87 -14.02 3.87
N GLY A 319 10.67 -14.83 4.56
CA GLY A 319 10.70 -16.28 4.36
C GLY A 319 11.77 -16.76 3.40
N LEU A 320 12.67 -15.87 2.95
CA LEU A 320 13.78 -16.21 2.07
C LEU A 320 14.81 -17.05 2.83
N ASP A 321 15.56 -17.86 2.10
CA ASP A 321 16.53 -18.83 2.65
C ASP A 321 17.83 -18.15 3.08
N VAL A 322 17.72 -17.25 4.06
CA VAL A 322 18.85 -16.55 4.67
C VAL A 322 19.47 -17.45 5.74
N PRO A 323 20.79 -17.69 5.74
CA PRO A 323 21.43 -18.46 6.81
C PRO A 323 21.21 -17.81 8.19
N GLY A 324 21.17 -18.62 9.25
CA GLY A 324 20.92 -18.14 10.62
C GLY A 324 19.45 -17.91 10.98
N VAL A 325 18.52 -18.27 10.08
CA VAL A 325 17.07 -18.31 10.37
C VAL A 325 16.74 -19.46 11.32
N VAL A 326 16.09 -19.12 12.43
CA VAL A 326 15.55 -20.08 13.40
C VAL A 326 14.05 -20.25 13.17
N ARG A 327 13.59 -21.49 13.29
CA ARG A 327 12.18 -21.87 13.19
C ARG A 327 11.71 -22.55 14.47
N ASP A 328 10.46 -22.31 14.85
CA ASP A 328 9.80 -22.95 15.98
C ASP A 328 9.44 -24.42 15.68
N GLY A 329 8.78 -25.08 16.64
CA GLY A 329 8.36 -26.48 16.50
C GLY A 329 7.37 -26.74 15.35
N ASP A 330 6.69 -25.69 14.86
CA ASP A 330 5.75 -25.75 13.74
C ASP A 330 6.43 -25.33 12.41
N GLY A 331 7.75 -25.14 12.40
CA GLY A 331 8.52 -24.74 11.24
C GLY A 331 8.36 -23.26 10.86
N ARG A 332 7.79 -22.43 11.73
CA ARG A 332 7.57 -21.00 11.51
C ARG A 332 8.78 -20.21 11.97
N ILE A 333 9.12 -19.16 11.24
CA ILE A 333 10.18 -18.23 11.61
C ILE A 333 9.82 -17.57 12.94
N ASP A 334 10.74 -17.65 13.90
CA ASP A 334 10.58 -17.08 15.23
C ASP A 334 11.62 -15.98 15.49
N PRO A 335 11.29 -14.69 15.24
CA PRO A 335 12.19 -13.59 15.51
C PRO A 335 12.38 -13.30 17.01
N MET A 336 11.56 -13.88 17.89
CA MET A 336 11.68 -13.69 19.34
C MET A 336 12.80 -14.56 19.92
N ASP A 337 13.07 -15.73 19.32
CA ASP A 337 14.19 -16.59 19.72
C ASP A 337 15.52 -15.82 19.67
N GLU A 338 16.31 -15.90 20.75
CA GLU A 338 17.60 -15.19 20.84
C GLU A 338 18.63 -15.70 19.82
N ARG A 339 18.47 -16.94 19.35
CA ARG A 339 19.31 -17.56 18.31
C ARG A 339 18.92 -17.10 16.91
N PHE A 340 17.78 -16.43 16.73
CA PHE A 340 17.40 -15.84 15.45
C PHE A 340 18.38 -14.73 15.09
N ARG A 341 19.36 -15.08 14.24
CA ARG A 341 20.46 -14.22 13.82
C ARG A 341 20.70 -14.41 12.31
N PRO A 342 19.78 -13.92 11.46
CA PRO A 342 19.98 -13.96 10.02
C PRO A 342 21.30 -13.32 9.62
N GLU A 343 22.00 -13.93 8.66
CA GLU A 343 23.23 -13.37 8.14
C GLU A 343 22.98 -11.99 7.50
N PRO A 344 23.89 -11.01 7.71
CA PRO A 344 23.82 -9.73 7.01
C PRO A 344 24.02 -9.95 5.50
N MET A 345 23.11 -9.43 4.68
CA MET A 345 23.16 -9.57 3.21
C MET A 345 22.90 -8.24 2.53
N SER A 346 23.55 -7.99 1.39
CA SER A 346 23.19 -6.85 0.54
C SER A 346 21.85 -7.07 -0.18
N ALA A 347 21.24 -6.02 -0.73
CA ALA A 347 20.01 -6.16 -1.53
C ALA A 347 20.24 -7.04 -2.78
N GLU A 348 21.42 -6.95 -3.38
CA GLU A 348 21.83 -7.78 -4.54
C GLU A 348 21.95 -9.26 -4.16
N ASP A 349 22.58 -9.59 -3.02
CA ASP A 349 22.69 -10.98 -2.57
C ASP A 349 21.32 -11.59 -2.25
N VAL A 350 20.41 -10.80 -1.67
CA VAL A 350 19.04 -11.24 -1.38
C VAL A 350 18.23 -11.45 -2.67
N LEU A 351 18.55 -10.73 -3.75
CA LEU A 351 17.85 -10.87 -5.03
C LEU A 351 17.95 -12.29 -5.59
N GLU A 352 19.11 -12.92 -5.44
CA GLU A 352 19.37 -14.31 -5.85
C GLU A 352 18.55 -15.34 -5.06
N LEU A 353 18.09 -14.98 -3.84
CA LEU A 353 17.25 -15.83 -2.99
C LEU A 353 15.75 -15.62 -3.22
N PHE A 354 15.36 -14.63 -4.02
CA PHE A 354 13.98 -14.20 -4.07
C PHE A 354 13.07 -15.23 -4.74
N SER A 355 12.01 -15.62 -4.03
CA SER A 355 10.94 -16.46 -4.57
C SER A 355 9.61 -16.15 -3.91
N TRP A 356 8.56 -15.97 -4.71
CA TRP A 356 7.21 -15.84 -4.18
C TRP A 356 6.72 -17.10 -3.47
N ASP A 357 7.25 -18.28 -3.78
CA ASP A 357 6.94 -19.51 -3.02
C ASP A 357 7.50 -19.46 -1.61
N ALA A 358 8.72 -18.96 -1.45
CA ALA A 358 9.34 -18.75 -0.15
C ALA A 358 8.48 -17.76 0.68
N VAL A 359 8.06 -16.64 0.07
CA VAL A 359 7.17 -15.67 0.73
C VAL A 359 5.81 -16.26 1.09
N ARG A 360 5.20 -17.04 0.19
CA ARG A 360 3.95 -17.79 0.44
C ARG A 360 4.09 -18.75 1.62
N SER A 361 5.23 -19.42 1.76
CA SER A 361 5.47 -20.36 2.86
C SER A 361 5.52 -19.65 4.22
N ALA A 362 5.86 -18.36 4.23
CA ALA A 362 5.98 -17.53 5.43
C ALA A 362 4.85 -16.50 5.59
N ARG A 363 3.65 -16.75 5.02
CA ARG A 363 2.49 -15.82 4.93
C ARG A 363 1.73 -15.54 6.25
N TYR A 364 2.46 -15.36 7.33
CA TYR A 364 1.94 -15.04 8.65
C TYR A 364 2.68 -13.86 9.26
N ASP A 365 1.97 -13.13 10.10
CA ASP A 365 2.53 -11.98 10.81
C ASP A 365 3.58 -12.41 11.82
N LYS A 366 4.55 -11.52 12.03
CA LYS A 366 5.71 -11.78 12.87
C LYS A 366 5.89 -10.63 13.86
N ALA A 367 6.05 -10.96 15.14
CA ALA A 367 6.40 -9.98 16.16
C ALA A 367 7.92 -9.79 16.19
N LEU A 368 8.36 -8.53 16.30
CA LEU A 368 9.76 -8.22 16.55
C LEU A 368 10.03 -8.03 18.04
N PRO A 369 11.21 -8.46 18.52
CA PRO A 369 11.57 -8.29 19.90
C PRO A 369 11.88 -6.82 20.22
N ASP A 370 11.58 -6.37 21.44
CA ASP A 370 11.79 -4.97 21.85
C ASP A 370 13.27 -4.57 21.91
N ASP A 371 14.17 -5.55 22.09
CA ASP A 371 15.62 -5.39 22.16
C ASP A 371 16.31 -5.56 20.78
N LEU A 372 15.58 -5.53 19.67
CA LEU A 372 16.13 -5.79 18.33
C LEU A 372 17.38 -4.98 17.99
N ALA A 373 17.43 -3.71 18.39
CA ALA A 373 18.61 -2.87 18.19
C ALA A 373 19.86 -3.45 18.89
N ALA A 374 19.72 -3.95 20.12
CA ALA A 374 20.81 -4.58 20.85
C ALA A 374 21.24 -5.90 20.18
N ARG A 375 20.28 -6.68 19.66
CA ARG A 375 20.57 -7.93 18.92
C ARG A 375 21.44 -7.70 17.69
N PHE A 376 21.24 -6.59 16.97
CA PHE A 376 22.11 -6.23 15.84
C PHE A 376 23.53 -5.84 16.27
N ILE A 377 23.68 -5.19 17.43
CA ILE A 377 24.98 -4.72 17.92
C ILE A 377 25.78 -5.87 18.52
N SER A 378 25.14 -6.78 19.26
CA SER A 378 25.79 -7.94 19.88
C SER A 378 26.32 -8.95 18.87
N ALA A 379 25.77 -8.98 17.66
CA ALA A 379 26.24 -9.87 16.58
C ALA A 379 27.59 -9.42 15.96
N ARG A 380 28.31 -8.48 16.58
CA ARG A 380 29.65 -8.00 16.16
C ARG A 380 30.80 -8.73 16.88
N GLU A 381 30.51 -9.43 17.96
CA GLU A 381 31.44 -10.27 18.72
C GLU A 381 31.29 -11.74 18.30
#